data_AF-A0A1F8L6M4-F1
#
_entry.id   AF-A0A1F8L6M4-F1
#
_cell.length_a   1.000
_cell.length_b   1.000
_cell.length_c   1.000
_cell.angle_alpha   90.00
_cell.angle_beta   90.00
_cell.angle_gamma   90.00
#
_symmetry.space_group_name_H-M   'P 1'
#
loop_
_entity.id
_entity.type
_entity.pdbx_description
1 polymer ?
#
loop_
_entity_poly.entity_id
_entity_poly.type
_entity_poly.pdbx_seq_one_letter_code
_entity_poly.pdbx_strand_id
1 'polypeptide(L)'
;MNRFFVPAVFVATISGLAFGLIVGIVARSPETHANVQPEGYDRTPITYVGDEYPFTGVGLAEPELVTGADAAARGRLLYFGYGCATCHGLAGRGGVVGPELDPGDVTLSEFRRDVRSGPKGMPAFLEGTLTDEDLETIYAFLVALRQQGAAASDDLTWTP
;
A
#
# COMPACT_ATOMS: atom_id res chain seq x y z
N MET A 1 7.09 -32.56 53.85
CA MET A 1 7.40 -31.48 52.88
C MET A 1 6.07 -30.99 52.31
N ASN A 2 5.77 -29.70 52.39
CA ASN A 2 4.45 -29.18 52.03
C ASN A 2 4.22 -29.38 50.52
N ARG A 3 3.12 -30.04 50.12
CA ARG A 3 2.82 -30.35 48.71
C ARG A 3 2.75 -29.13 47.78
N PHE A 4 2.66 -27.95 48.38
CA PHE A 4 2.64 -26.66 47.68
C PHE A 4 4.00 -25.98 47.57
N PHE A 5 5.05 -26.50 48.21
CA PHE A 5 6.35 -25.86 48.25
C PHE A 5 7.00 -25.78 46.85
N VAL A 6 7.09 -26.91 46.15
CA VAL A 6 7.66 -26.98 44.80
C VAL A 6 6.90 -26.10 43.79
N PRO A 7 5.55 -26.16 43.69
CA PRO A 7 4.84 -25.29 42.77
C PRO A 7 4.94 -23.80 43.16
N ALA A 8 4.98 -23.44 44.44
CA ALA A 8 5.16 -22.05 44.87
C ALA A 8 6.54 -21.49 44.49
N VAL A 9 7.60 -22.28 44.66
CA VAL A 9 8.97 -21.88 44.24
C VAL A 9 9.04 -21.70 42.72
N PHE A 10 8.39 -22.58 41.95
CA PHE A 10 8.37 -22.49 40.50
C PHE A 10 7.65 -21.23 40.01
N VAL A 11 6.47 -20.93 40.57
CA VAL A 11 5.73 -19.69 40.26
C VAL A 11 6.56 -18.45 40.61
N ALA A 12 7.15 -18.41 41.80
CA ALA A 12 7.97 -17.27 42.22
C ALA A 12 9.19 -17.04 41.30
N THR A 13 9.84 -18.12 40.88
CA THR A 13 11.00 -18.04 39.97
C THR A 13 10.61 -17.52 38.59
N ILE A 14 9.53 -18.06 38.00
CA ILE A 14 9.04 -17.61 36.70
C ILE A 14 8.59 -16.15 36.76
N SER A 15 7.81 -15.78 37.77
CA SER A 15 7.35 -14.40 37.95
C SER A 15 8.52 -13.43 38.12
N GLY A 16 9.56 -13.82 38.87
CA GLY A 16 10.77 -13.02 39.03
C GLY A 16 11.54 -12.82 37.72
N LEU A 17 11.71 -13.88 36.92
CA LEU A 17 12.37 -13.80 35.61
C LEU A 17 11.57 -12.94 34.62
N ALA A 18 10.25 -13.12 34.57
CA ALA A 18 9.37 -12.33 33.69
C ALA A 18 9.40 -10.84 34.06
N PHE A 19 9.30 -10.53 35.36
CA PHE A 19 9.39 -9.15 35.84
C PHE A 19 10.75 -8.53 35.51
N GLY A 20 11.84 -9.26 35.76
CA GLY A 20 13.20 -8.81 35.42
C GLY A 20 13.38 -8.52 33.94
N LEU A 21 12.84 -9.37 33.06
CA LEU A 21 12.87 -9.16 31.61
C LEU A 21 12.12 -7.89 31.21
N ILE A 22 10.89 -7.72 31.69
CA ILE A 22 10.05 -6.55 31.38
C ILE A 22 10.75 -5.27 31.83
N VAL A 23 11.23 -5.23 33.07
CA VAL A 23 11.96 -4.07 33.61
C VAL A 23 13.23 -3.80 32.81
N GLY A 24 13.98 -4.83 32.44
CA GLY A 24 15.18 -4.70 31.62
C GLY A 24 14.91 -4.13 30.22
N ILE A 25 13.83 -4.55 29.57
CA ILE A 25 13.42 -4.03 28.26
C ILE A 25 13.06 -2.55 28.37
N VAL A 26 12.22 -2.18 29.34
CA VAL A 26 11.79 -0.79 29.54
C VAL A 26 12.97 0.12 29.89
N ALA A 27 13.89 -0.33 30.74
CA ALA A 27 15.06 0.45 31.12
C ALA A 27 16.04 0.67 29.95
N ARG A 28 16.16 -0.32 29.05
CA ARG A 28 17.08 -0.23 27.90
C ARG A 28 16.48 0.52 26.71
N SER A 29 15.16 0.44 26.55
CA SER A 29 14.42 1.02 25.44
C SER A 29 13.18 1.76 25.99
N PRO A 30 13.37 2.91 26.65
CA PRO A 30 12.26 3.69 27.21
C PRO A 30 11.32 4.19 26.12
N GLU A 31 11.84 4.36 24.91
CA GLU A 31 11.09 4.84 23.77
C GLU A 31 10.74 3.70 22.81
N THR A 32 9.44 3.52 22.56
CA THR A 32 8.92 2.65 21.50
C THR A 32 8.59 3.49 20.27
N HIS A 33 8.39 2.86 19.11
CA HIS A 33 7.88 3.56 17.92
C HIS A 33 6.59 4.36 18.18
N ALA A 34 5.81 4.00 19.22
CA ALA A 34 4.64 4.73 19.65
C ALA A 34 4.95 5.98 20.52
N ASN A 35 6.12 6.07 21.16
CA ASN A 35 6.47 7.18 22.08
C ASN A 35 7.61 8.10 21.59
N VAL A 36 8.46 7.65 20.66
CA VAL A 36 9.54 8.49 20.08
C VAL A 36 8.96 9.66 19.28
N GLN A 37 9.05 10.89 19.78
CA GLN A 37 8.72 12.11 19.04
C GLN A 37 10.00 12.96 18.83
N PRO A 38 10.73 12.75 17.72
CA PRO A 38 11.90 13.55 17.41
C PRO A 38 11.52 15.01 17.20
N GLU A 39 12.36 15.96 17.64
CA GLU A 39 12.17 17.37 17.31
C GLU A 39 12.18 17.56 15.78
N GLY A 40 11.15 18.20 15.24
CA GLY A 40 10.97 18.41 13.79
C GLY A 40 10.35 17.23 13.04
N TYR A 41 9.97 16.15 13.72
CA TYR A 41 9.21 15.05 13.12
C TYR A 41 7.76 15.09 13.61
N ASP A 42 6.92 15.80 12.85
CA ASP A 42 5.47 15.76 13.05
C ASP A 42 4.95 14.43 12.50
N ARG A 43 4.45 13.56 13.39
CA ARG A 43 3.85 12.31 12.96
C ARG A 43 2.59 12.66 12.19
N THR A 44 2.44 12.15 10.97
CA THR A 44 1.17 12.25 10.24
C THR A 44 0.06 11.83 11.20
N PRO A 45 -0.92 12.70 11.53
CA PRO A 45 -1.91 12.41 12.54
C PRO A 45 -2.68 11.15 12.10
N ILE A 46 -2.40 10.04 12.78
CA ILE A 46 -2.97 8.72 12.43
C ILE A 46 -4.46 8.65 12.79
N THR A 47 -5.01 9.67 13.43
CA THR A 47 -6.43 9.75 13.77
C THR A 47 -6.81 11.20 14.02
N TYR A 48 -7.62 11.77 13.14
CA TYR A 48 -8.33 13.02 13.39
C TYR A 48 -9.60 12.65 14.17
N VAL A 49 -9.58 12.78 15.50
CA VAL A 49 -10.78 12.57 16.34
C VAL A 49 -11.51 13.91 16.44
N GLY A 50 -12.42 14.19 15.50
CA GLY A 50 -13.26 15.39 15.62
C GLY A 50 -14.00 15.78 14.35
N ASP A 51 -13.32 15.81 13.21
CA ASP A 51 -13.96 15.98 11.92
C ASP A 51 -14.08 14.60 11.28
N GLU A 52 -15.32 14.22 10.95
CA GLU A 52 -15.59 13.20 9.95
C GLU A 52 -15.03 13.73 8.62
N TYR A 53 -13.72 13.64 8.42
CA TYR A 53 -13.25 13.48 7.06
C TYR A 53 -13.89 12.19 6.59
N PRO A 54 -14.79 12.19 5.59
CA PRO A 54 -15.12 10.94 4.97
C PRO A 54 -13.77 10.40 4.52
N PHE A 55 -13.37 9.27 5.08
CA PHE A 55 -12.43 8.42 4.39
C PHE A 55 -13.19 7.93 3.15
N THR A 56 -13.33 8.82 2.15
CA THR A 56 -13.30 8.42 0.76
C THR A 56 -11.98 7.71 0.68
N GLY A 57 -12.00 6.37 0.67
CA GLY A 57 -10.76 5.61 0.68
C GLY A 57 -9.89 5.94 -0.54
N VAL A 58 -9.01 5.02 -0.92
CA VAL A 58 -8.72 4.89 -2.36
C VAL A 58 -10.10 4.96 -3.06
N GLY A 59 -10.35 5.91 -3.96
CA GLY A 59 -11.70 6.33 -4.40
C GLY A 59 -12.56 5.22 -5.03
N LEU A 60 -12.93 4.23 -4.23
CA LEU A 60 -13.60 2.98 -4.56
C LEU A 60 -15.09 3.04 -4.14
N ALA A 61 -15.48 4.05 -3.37
CA ALA A 61 -16.77 4.11 -2.67
C ALA A 61 -17.68 5.26 -3.10
N GLU A 62 -17.26 6.12 -4.03
CA GLU A 62 -18.12 7.18 -4.55
C GLU A 62 -18.87 6.68 -5.79
N PRO A 63 -20.18 6.38 -5.69
CA PRO A 63 -20.96 5.85 -6.81
C PRO A 63 -21.02 6.83 -8.00
N GLU A 64 -20.84 8.14 -7.76
CA GLU A 64 -20.79 9.16 -8.81
C GLU A 64 -19.55 9.04 -9.71
N LEU A 65 -18.46 8.42 -9.23
CA LEU A 65 -17.29 8.09 -10.05
C LEU A 65 -17.53 6.88 -10.98
N VAL A 66 -18.59 6.10 -10.73
CA VAL A 66 -18.91 4.86 -11.46
C VAL A 66 -20.08 5.07 -12.43
N THR A 67 -21.02 5.96 -12.13
CA THR A 67 -22.22 6.19 -12.94
C THR A 67 -21.99 7.03 -14.21
N GLY A 68 -20.79 7.57 -14.40
CA GLY A 68 -20.33 8.24 -15.62
C GLY A 68 -18.83 8.03 -15.93
N ALA A 69 -18.25 6.92 -15.45
CA ALA A 69 -16.81 6.70 -15.37
C ALA A 69 -16.08 6.88 -16.73
N ASP A 70 -15.22 7.89 -16.79
CA ASP A 70 -14.09 7.92 -17.71
C ASP A 70 -13.34 6.57 -17.63
N ALA A 71 -12.90 6.02 -18.77
CA ALA A 71 -12.27 4.71 -18.84
C ALA A 71 -11.08 4.60 -17.87
N ALA A 72 -10.37 5.71 -17.63
CA ALA A 72 -9.30 5.80 -16.63
C ALA A 72 -9.78 5.62 -15.18
N ALA A 73 -10.99 6.08 -14.83
CA ALA A 73 -11.54 5.90 -13.49
C ALA A 73 -11.87 4.41 -13.23
N ARG A 74 -12.54 3.72 -14.18
CA ARG A 74 -12.77 2.26 -14.08
C ARG A 74 -11.44 1.50 -14.04
N GLY A 75 -10.49 1.88 -14.89
CA GLY A 75 -9.15 1.30 -14.92
C GLY A 75 -8.41 1.41 -13.60
N ARG A 76 -8.52 2.56 -12.93
CA ARG A 76 -7.95 2.79 -11.59
C ARG A 76 -8.51 1.81 -10.57
N LEU A 77 -9.83 1.63 -10.54
CA LEU A 77 -10.49 0.70 -9.61
C LEU A 77 -9.99 -0.73 -9.82
N LEU A 78 -9.90 -1.16 -11.07
CA LEU A 78 -9.43 -2.51 -11.42
C LEU A 78 -7.95 -2.70 -11.11
N TYR A 79 -7.10 -1.70 -11.41
CA TYR A 79 -5.67 -1.73 -11.12
C TYR A 79 -5.39 -1.95 -9.62
N PHE A 80 -6.17 -1.29 -8.75
CA PHE A 80 -6.06 -1.50 -7.31
C PHE A 80 -6.75 -2.78 -6.84
N GLY A 81 -7.96 -3.07 -7.36
CA GLY A 81 -8.76 -4.23 -6.96
C GLY A 81 -8.11 -5.57 -7.27
N TYR A 82 -7.39 -5.67 -8.39
CA TYR A 82 -6.64 -6.86 -8.78
C TYR A 82 -5.18 -6.85 -8.27
N GLY A 83 -4.80 -5.85 -7.48
CA GLY A 83 -3.52 -5.82 -6.76
C GLY A 83 -2.30 -5.47 -7.62
N CYS A 84 -2.48 -4.92 -8.83
CA CYS A 84 -1.39 -4.55 -9.74
C CYS A 84 -0.41 -3.57 -9.08
N ALA A 85 -0.95 -2.63 -8.29
CA ALA A 85 -0.20 -1.62 -7.55
C ALA A 85 0.79 -2.21 -6.52
N THR A 86 0.56 -3.43 -6.04
CA THR A 86 1.43 -4.10 -5.06
C THR A 86 2.84 -4.31 -5.61
N CYS A 87 2.93 -4.62 -6.91
CA CYS A 87 4.20 -4.88 -7.57
C CYS A 87 4.67 -3.68 -8.39
N HIS A 88 3.74 -2.99 -9.05
CA HIS A 88 4.02 -1.93 -10.02
C HIS A 88 3.85 -0.50 -9.45
N GLY A 89 3.55 -0.37 -8.16
CA GLY A 89 3.43 0.91 -7.46
C GLY A 89 2.09 1.63 -7.70
N LEU A 90 1.75 2.59 -6.84
CA LEU A 90 0.45 3.27 -6.89
C LEU A 90 0.22 4.10 -8.17
N ALA A 91 1.30 4.59 -8.77
CA ALA A 91 1.30 5.39 -9.99
C ALA A 91 1.90 4.64 -11.19
N GLY A 92 2.00 3.31 -11.13
CA GLY A 92 2.59 2.52 -12.21
C GLY A 92 4.10 2.69 -12.40
N ARG A 93 4.79 3.45 -11.54
CA ARG A 93 6.24 3.75 -11.63
C ARG A 93 7.16 2.57 -11.30
N GLY A 94 6.58 1.40 -11.03
CA GLY A 94 7.33 0.20 -10.66
C GLY A 94 7.93 0.27 -9.26
N GLY A 95 8.81 -0.69 -8.98
CA GLY A 95 9.55 -0.78 -7.73
C GLY A 95 10.50 -1.97 -7.74
N VAL A 96 10.73 -2.54 -6.56
CA VAL A 96 11.63 -3.70 -6.39
C VAL A 96 11.04 -4.98 -7.01
N VAL A 97 9.71 -5.09 -7.04
CA VAL A 97 9.01 -6.32 -7.44
C VAL A 97 8.61 -6.31 -8.91
N GLY A 98 7.89 -5.28 -9.34
CA GLY A 98 7.42 -5.11 -10.73
C GLY A 98 8.09 -3.90 -11.39
N PRO A 99 8.38 -3.98 -12.70
CA PRO A 99 8.90 -2.84 -13.45
C PRO A 99 7.86 -1.71 -13.57
N GLU A 100 8.31 -0.55 -14.04
CA GLU A 100 7.44 0.53 -14.45
C GLU A 100 6.51 0.11 -15.61
N LEU A 101 5.28 0.61 -15.58
CA LEU A 101 4.25 0.41 -16.59
C LEU A 101 4.00 1.71 -17.34
N ASP A 102 5.00 2.19 -18.06
CA ASP A 102 4.89 3.42 -18.87
C ASP A 102 4.25 3.11 -20.24
N PRO A 103 3.08 3.69 -20.57
CA PRO A 103 2.47 3.56 -21.89
C PRO A 103 3.30 4.09 -23.06
N GLY A 104 4.38 4.85 -22.81
CA GLY A 104 5.35 5.21 -23.86
C GLY A 104 6.32 4.09 -24.23
N ASP A 105 6.55 3.14 -23.31
CA ASP A 105 7.48 2.03 -23.49
C ASP A 105 6.77 0.69 -23.70
N VAL A 106 5.55 0.55 -23.19
CA VAL A 106 4.74 -0.68 -23.29
C VAL A 106 3.45 -0.38 -24.03
N THR A 107 3.25 -1.02 -25.18
CA THR A 107 2.01 -0.90 -25.94
C THR A 107 0.85 -1.65 -25.26
N LEU A 108 -0.40 -1.28 -25.56
CA LEU A 108 -1.58 -1.98 -25.07
C LEU A 108 -1.55 -3.50 -25.39
N SER A 109 -1.08 -3.88 -26.58
CA SER A 109 -0.94 -5.29 -26.96
C SER A 109 0.09 -6.05 -26.12
N GLU A 110 1.23 -5.40 -25.82
CA GLU A 110 2.26 -5.99 -24.96
C GLU A 110 1.78 -6.07 -23.52
N PHE A 111 1.14 -5.01 -23.02
CA PHE A 111 0.50 -5.00 -21.72
C PHE A 111 -0.48 -6.18 -21.56
N ARG A 112 -1.40 -6.38 -22.52
CA ARG A 112 -2.31 -7.54 -22.50
C ARG A 112 -1.57 -8.85 -22.52
N ARG A 113 -0.62 -9.04 -23.44
CA ARG A 113 0.17 -10.26 -23.55
C ARG A 113 0.85 -10.59 -22.23
N ASP A 114 1.45 -9.60 -21.58
CA ASP A 114 2.19 -9.78 -20.34
C ASP A 114 1.22 -10.09 -19.20
N VAL A 115 0.08 -9.39 -19.09
CA VAL A 115 -0.96 -9.70 -18.09
C VAL A 115 -1.55 -11.11 -18.27
N ARG A 116 -1.71 -11.57 -19.51
CA ARG A 116 -2.18 -12.94 -19.81
C ARG A 116 -1.13 -14.00 -19.53
N SER A 117 0.15 -13.71 -19.78
CA SER A 117 1.23 -14.69 -19.65
C SER A 117 1.87 -14.75 -18.26
N GLY A 118 1.79 -13.68 -17.47
CA GLY A 118 2.37 -13.61 -16.13
C GLY A 118 3.90 -13.78 -16.11
N PRO A 119 4.69 -12.96 -16.83
CA PRO A 119 6.14 -13.10 -16.88
C PRO A 119 6.80 -12.83 -15.52
N LYS A 120 7.92 -13.50 -15.28
CA LYS A 120 8.87 -13.22 -14.18
C LYS A 120 8.23 -13.21 -12.78
N GLY A 121 7.25 -14.11 -12.56
CA GLY A 121 6.57 -14.25 -11.27
C GLY A 121 5.32 -13.39 -11.12
N MET A 122 4.93 -12.61 -12.13
CA MET A 122 3.61 -11.99 -12.17
C MET A 122 2.53 -13.06 -12.33
N PRO A 123 1.41 -13.02 -11.57
CA PRO A 123 0.29 -13.91 -11.82
C PRO A 123 -0.31 -13.70 -13.22
N ALA A 124 -0.70 -14.79 -13.89
CA ALA A 124 -1.46 -14.71 -15.13
C ALA A 124 -2.93 -14.41 -14.84
N PHE A 125 -3.47 -13.35 -15.45
CA PHE A 125 -4.88 -13.01 -15.37
C PHE A 125 -5.58 -13.49 -16.63
N LEU A 126 -6.42 -14.51 -16.51
CA LEU A 126 -7.17 -15.09 -17.62
C LEU A 126 -8.43 -14.26 -17.93
N GLU A 127 -8.99 -14.48 -19.12
CA GLU A 127 -10.13 -13.70 -19.62
C GLU A 127 -11.38 -13.83 -18.76
N GLY A 128 -11.57 -14.98 -18.09
CA GLY A 128 -12.64 -15.18 -17.11
C GLY A 128 -12.48 -14.42 -15.79
N THR A 129 -11.28 -13.88 -15.51
CA THR A 129 -10.98 -13.12 -14.28
C THR A 129 -10.93 -11.62 -14.56
N LEU A 130 -10.35 -11.23 -15.69
CA LEU A 130 -10.17 -9.84 -16.10
C LEU A 130 -10.34 -9.78 -17.61
N THR A 131 -11.37 -9.11 -18.12
CA THR A 131 -11.66 -9.11 -19.56
C THR A 131 -10.69 -8.23 -20.34
N ASP A 132 -10.64 -8.38 -21.66
CA ASP A 132 -9.82 -7.49 -22.49
C ASP A 132 -10.28 -6.03 -22.42
N GLU A 133 -11.58 -5.78 -22.28
CA GLU A 133 -12.16 -4.46 -22.04
C GLU A 133 -11.68 -3.88 -20.71
N ASP A 134 -11.65 -4.69 -19.64
CA ASP A 134 -11.11 -4.27 -18.35
C ASP A 134 -9.62 -3.90 -18.46
N LEU A 135 -8.83 -4.67 -19.22
CA LEU A 135 -7.42 -4.35 -19.47
C LEU A 135 -7.24 -3.06 -20.26
N GLU A 136 -8.13 -2.73 -21.19
CA GLU A 136 -8.13 -1.43 -21.87
C GLU A 136 -8.37 -0.29 -20.90
N THR A 137 -9.32 -0.44 -19.98
CA THR A 137 -9.58 0.60 -18.98
C THR A 137 -8.38 0.78 -18.05
N ILE A 138 -7.74 -0.30 -17.59
CA ILE A 138 -6.50 -0.22 -16.80
C ILE A 138 -5.39 0.48 -17.58
N TYR A 139 -5.24 0.18 -18.87
CA TYR A 139 -4.24 0.85 -19.70
C TYR A 139 -4.56 2.34 -19.88
N ALA A 140 -5.84 2.70 -20.07
CA ALA A 140 -6.28 4.10 -20.12
C ALA A 140 -5.94 4.86 -18.82
N PHE A 141 -6.05 4.21 -17.67
CA PHE A 141 -5.60 4.77 -16.39
C PHE A 141 -4.09 5.06 -16.38
N LEU A 142 -3.25 4.14 -16.86
CA LEU A 142 -1.81 4.35 -16.95
C LEU A 142 -1.46 5.51 -17.89
N VAL A 143 -2.20 5.65 -19.00
CA VAL A 143 -2.04 6.79 -19.94
C VAL A 143 -2.38 8.11 -19.25
N ALA A 144 -3.48 8.15 -18.49
CA ALA A 144 -3.88 9.34 -17.75
C ALA A 144 -2.83 9.74 -16.71
N LEU A 145 -2.22 8.78 -16.00
CA LEU A 145 -1.14 9.04 -15.05
C LEU A 145 0.10 9.65 -15.71
N ARG A 146 0.51 9.16 -16.88
CA ARG A 146 1.63 9.71 -17.65
C ARG A 146 1.37 11.17 -18.03
N GLN A 147 0.16 11.47 -18.52
CA GLN A 147 -0.22 12.82 -18.93
C GLN A 147 -0.24 13.79 -17.74
N GLN A 148 -0.71 13.36 -16.57
CA GLN A 148 -0.67 14.16 -15.34
C GLN A 148 0.77 14.42 -14.88
N GLY A 149 1.66 13.42 -14.98
CA GLY A 149 3.07 13.58 -14.68
C GLY A 149 3.79 14.56 -15.62
N ALA A 150 3.48 14.50 -16.92
CA ALA A 150 4.00 15.44 -17.91
C ALA A 150 3.50 16.87 -17.69
N ALA A 151 2.21 17.04 -17.37
CA ALA A 151 1.63 18.34 -17.05
C ALA A 151 2.21 18.95 -15.77
N ALA A 152 2.52 18.13 -14.76
CA ALA A 152 3.11 18.59 -13.50
C ALA A 152 4.60 18.97 -13.64
N SER A 153 5.34 18.38 -14.60
CA SER A 153 6.74 18.75 -14.85
C SER A 153 6.92 20.08 -15.57
N ASP A 154 5.96 20.50 -16.38
CA ASP A 154 6.01 21.78 -17.11
C ASP A 154 5.79 23.00 -16.20
N ASP A 155 5.14 22.82 -15.05
CA ASP A 155 4.89 23.88 -14.05
C ASP A 155 6.06 24.11 -13.07
N LEU A 156 7.06 23.22 -13.07
CA LEU A 156 8.25 23.31 -12.19
C LEU A 156 9.41 24.12 -12.81
N THR A 157 9.11 25.16 -13.59
CA THR A 157 10.12 26.16 -13.97
C THR A 157 10.44 27.04 -12.76
N TRP A 158 11.37 26.55 -11.93
CA TRP A 158 12.03 27.36 -10.91
C TRP A 158 12.62 28.60 -11.59
N THR A 159 12.03 29.76 -11.31
CA THR A 159 12.65 31.05 -11.60
C THR A 159 13.53 31.41 -10.40
N PRO A 160 14.84 31.69 -10.61
CA PRO A 160 15.80 31.98 -9.55
C PRO A 160 15.43 33.18 -8.67
#